data_AF-A0A9P5VVN0-F1
#
_entry.id   AF-A0A9P5VVN0-F1
#
_cell.length_a   1.000
_cell.length_b   1.000
_cell.length_c   1.000
_cell.angle_alpha   90.00
_cell.angle_beta   90.00
_cell.angle_gamma   90.00
#
_symmetry.space_group_name_H-M   'P 1'
#
loop_
_entity.id
_entity.type
_entity.pdbx_description
1 polymer ?
#
loop_
_entity_poly.entity_id
_entity_poly.type
_entity_poly.pdbx_seq_one_letter_code
_entity_poly.pdbx_strand_id
1 'polypeptide(L)'
;GAHLNPAVTLAQAIFRGFAWAEVPFYWIAQFAGAFVGALIVYIFNHAAIKDTDAALTIGIFVTGPQSAKVSTAAAFIAEFLGTALLVLVILATSDKGNTPAGNTQPLIIGLSLFAIGNSFGYLTGFSLNPARDLAPRVFTALFGWGLDAFTRQSWYFWVPIVAPFLGAIGGAFTYDLFVYASGPSPLNN
;
A
#
# COMPACT_ATOMS: atom_id res chain seq x y z
N GLY A 1 10.88 7.76 -8.77
CA GLY A 1 11.71 6.62 -9.20
C GLY A 1 11.08 5.32 -8.77
N ALA A 2 11.43 4.79 -7.59
CA ALA A 2 10.86 3.53 -7.09
C ALA A 2 9.51 3.75 -6.36
N HIS A 3 8.41 3.96 -7.09
CA HIS A 3 7.11 4.19 -6.44
C HIS A 3 6.59 2.94 -5.73
N LEU A 4 6.72 1.77 -6.37
CA LEU A 4 6.38 0.43 -5.84
C LEU A 4 4.95 0.30 -5.24
N ASN A 5 4.10 1.28 -5.47
CA ASN A 5 2.78 1.44 -4.87
C ASN A 5 1.91 2.31 -5.80
N PRO A 6 0.74 1.82 -6.23
CA PRO A 6 -0.16 2.60 -7.08
C PRO A 6 -0.61 3.91 -6.45
N ALA A 7 -0.85 3.91 -5.14
CA ALA A 7 -1.28 5.09 -4.40
C ALA A 7 -0.19 6.17 -4.34
N VAL A 8 1.07 5.77 -4.13
CA VAL A 8 2.23 6.68 -4.21
C VAL A 8 2.40 7.21 -5.62
N THR A 9 2.25 6.35 -6.64
CA THR A 9 2.34 6.78 -8.05
C THR A 9 1.30 7.85 -8.38
N LEU A 10 0.06 7.67 -7.90
CA LEU A 10 -1.01 8.65 -8.09
C LEU A 10 -0.70 9.97 -7.38
N ALA A 11 -0.26 9.92 -6.12
CA ALA A 11 0.10 11.13 -5.38
C ALA A 11 1.24 11.90 -6.07
N GLN A 12 2.26 11.21 -6.60
CA GLN A 12 3.34 11.86 -7.34
C GLN A 12 2.84 12.51 -8.65
N ALA A 13 1.89 11.88 -9.34
CA ALA A 13 1.31 12.43 -10.57
C ALA A 13 0.49 13.70 -10.31
N ILE A 14 -0.27 13.72 -9.22
CA ILE A 14 -1.09 14.86 -8.83
C ILE A 14 -0.22 16.02 -8.29
N PHE A 15 0.70 15.72 -7.36
CA PHE A 15 1.33 16.75 -6.54
C PHE A 15 2.79 17.09 -6.90
N ARG A 16 3.47 16.25 -7.69
CA ARG A 16 4.91 16.41 -7.99
C ARG A 16 5.24 16.36 -9.49
N GLY A 17 4.21 16.49 -10.35
CA GLY A 17 4.39 16.59 -11.79
C GLY A 17 4.88 15.30 -12.46
N PHE A 18 4.70 14.14 -11.83
CA PHE A 18 4.99 12.86 -12.47
C PHE A 18 4.07 12.66 -13.69
N ALA A 19 4.64 12.21 -14.81
CA ALA A 19 3.93 12.17 -16.08
C ALA A 19 2.74 11.20 -16.03
N TRP A 20 1.53 11.70 -16.28
CA TRP A 20 0.29 10.90 -16.28
C TRP A 20 0.32 9.73 -17.26
N ALA A 21 1.05 9.87 -18.38
CA ALA A 21 1.25 8.79 -19.35
C ALA A 21 2.02 7.59 -18.76
N GLU A 22 2.85 7.80 -17.74
CA GLU A 22 3.64 6.73 -17.10
C GLU A 22 2.86 5.97 -16.01
N VAL A 23 1.84 6.60 -15.43
CA VAL A 23 1.01 6.04 -14.34
C VAL A 23 0.50 4.61 -14.64
N PRO A 24 -0.17 4.33 -15.79
CA PRO A 24 -0.66 2.99 -16.07
C PRO A 24 0.46 1.95 -16.19
N PHE A 25 1.61 2.31 -16.79
CA PHE A 25 2.75 1.39 -16.89
C PHE A 25 3.33 1.06 -15.52
N TYR A 26 3.41 2.05 -14.62
CA TYR A 26 3.83 1.84 -13.24
C TYR A 26 2.86 0.90 -12.50
N TRP A 27 1.54 1.13 -12.61
CA TRP A 27 0.54 0.29 -11.97
C TRP A 27 0.57 -1.16 -12.47
N ILE A 28 0.71 -1.37 -13.79
CA ILE A 28 0.84 -2.71 -14.39
C ILE A 28 2.11 -3.40 -13.88
N ALA A 29 3.26 -2.71 -13.90
CA ALA A 29 4.52 -3.27 -13.43
C ALA A 29 4.46 -3.62 -11.93
N GLN A 30 3.85 -2.76 -11.11
CA GLN A 30 3.67 -2.99 -9.67
C GLN A 30 2.76 -4.19 -9.39
N PHE A 31 1.64 -4.29 -10.12
CA PHE A 31 0.73 -5.41 -10.02
C PHE A 31 1.41 -6.72 -10.43
N ALA A 32 2.07 -6.74 -11.60
CA ALA A 32 2.79 -7.92 -12.09
C ALA A 32 3.90 -8.35 -11.12
N GLY A 33 4.67 -7.40 -10.59
CA GLY A 33 5.70 -7.67 -9.59
C GLY A 33 5.13 -8.27 -8.30
N ALA A 34 4.03 -7.72 -7.78
CA ALA A 34 3.36 -8.25 -6.59
C ALA A 34 2.76 -9.65 -6.82
N PHE A 35 2.20 -9.91 -8.02
CA PHE A 35 1.71 -11.23 -8.41
C PHE A 35 2.84 -12.26 -8.48
N VAL A 36 3.95 -11.93 -9.16
CA VAL A 36 5.13 -12.80 -9.24
C VAL A 36 5.75 -13.02 -7.85
N GLY A 37 5.77 -12.00 -7.00
CA GLY A 37 6.19 -12.13 -5.60
C GLY A 37 5.34 -13.15 -4.83
N ALA A 38 4.01 -13.09 -4.98
CA ALA A 38 3.12 -14.09 -4.37
C ALA A 38 3.38 -15.51 -4.90
N LEU A 39 3.60 -15.66 -6.22
CA LEU A 39 3.96 -16.94 -6.82
C LEU A 39 5.29 -17.50 -6.27
N ILE A 40 6.30 -16.66 -6.10
CA ILE A 40 7.59 -17.08 -5.53
C ILE A 40 7.42 -17.54 -4.08
N VAL A 41 6.68 -16.80 -3.26
CA VAL A 41 6.38 -17.18 -1.87
C VAL A 41 5.62 -18.50 -1.81
N TYR A 42 4.65 -18.70 -2.71
CA TYR A 42 3.90 -19.95 -2.82
C TYR A 42 4.80 -21.13 -3.19
N ILE A 43 5.66 -20.99 -4.20
CA ILE A 43 6.59 -22.05 -4.61
C ILE A 43 7.54 -22.41 -3.46
N PHE A 44 8.11 -21.40 -2.81
CA PHE A 44 9.06 -21.60 -1.72
C PHE A 44 8.41 -22.31 -0.51
N ASN A 45 7.16 -22.01 -0.21
CA ASN A 45 6.42 -22.59 0.93
C ASN A 45 5.43 -23.69 0.52
N HIS A 46 5.53 -24.23 -0.70
CA HIS A 46 4.48 -25.05 -1.30
C HIS A 46 4.09 -26.26 -0.44
N ALA A 47 5.08 -26.96 0.12
CA ALA A 47 4.82 -28.13 0.96
C ALA A 47 4.02 -27.77 2.23
N ALA A 48 4.44 -26.73 2.96
CA ALA A 48 3.77 -26.28 4.17
C ALA A 48 2.36 -25.74 3.89
N ILE A 49 2.20 -25.02 2.78
CA ILE A 49 0.90 -24.49 2.35
C ILE A 49 -0.06 -25.63 2.00
N LYS A 50 0.40 -26.66 1.28
CA LYS A 50 -0.46 -27.79 0.87
C LYS A 50 -0.88 -28.71 2.02
N ASP A 51 -0.08 -28.77 3.08
CA ASP A 51 -0.38 -29.55 4.29
C ASP A 51 -1.26 -28.79 5.31
N THR A 52 -1.57 -27.51 5.03
CA THR A 52 -2.35 -26.65 5.92
C THR A 52 -3.65 -26.21 5.24
N ASP A 53 -4.72 -26.03 6.02
CA ASP A 53 -5.98 -25.49 5.51
C ASP A 53 -5.77 -24.13 4.81
N ALA A 54 -6.36 -23.99 3.62
CA ALA A 54 -6.37 -22.77 2.82
C ALA A 54 -6.84 -21.55 3.62
N ALA A 55 -7.83 -21.71 4.50
CA ALA A 55 -8.36 -20.62 5.32
C ALA A 55 -7.33 -20.03 6.30
N LEU A 56 -6.35 -20.84 6.73
CA LEU A 56 -5.28 -20.42 7.64
C LEU A 56 -4.07 -19.83 6.90
N THR A 57 -3.86 -20.22 5.63
CA THR A 57 -2.70 -19.80 4.84
C THR A 57 -2.95 -18.58 3.97
N ILE A 58 -4.22 -18.24 3.69
CA ILE A 58 -4.56 -17.10 2.82
C ILE A 58 -3.99 -15.76 3.30
N GLY A 59 -3.88 -15.59 4.64
CA GLY A 59 -3.34 -14.38 5.27
C GLY A 59 -1.84 -14.15 5.02
N ILE A 60 -1.11 -15.14 4.50
CA ILE A 60 0.27 -14.96 4.02
C ILE A 60 0.31 -13.95 2.86
N PHE A 61 -0.73 -13.96 2.02
CA PHE A 61 -0.78 -13.22 0.76
C PHE A 61 -1.57 -11.93 0.87
N VAL A 62 -2.73 -11.97 1.53
CA VAL A 62 -3.72 -10.88 1.52
C VAL A 62 -3.96 -10.30 2.91
N THR A 63 -4.32 -9.03 2.98
CA THR A 63 -4.65 -8.37 4.24
C THR A 63 -6.14 -8.47 4.56
N GLY A 64 -6.51 -8.11 5.79
CA GLY A 64 -7.88 -8.23 6.27
C GLY A 64 -8.04 -7.82 7.73
N PRO A 65 -9.25 -7.48 8.18
CA PRO A 65 -9.54 -7.24 9.59
C PRO A 65 -9.08 -8.40 10.47
N GLN A 66 -8.24 -8.14 11.50
CA GLN A 66 -7.69 -9.22 12.35
C GLN A 66 -8.65 -9.64 13.47
N SER A 67 -9.73 -8.91 13.69
CA SER A 67 -10.77 -9.23 14.66
C SER A 67 -12.14 -8.93 14.05
N ALA A 68 -13.13 -9.78 14.34
CA ALA A 68 -14.52 -9.58 13.92
C ALA A 68 -15.15 -8.29 14.48
N LYS A 69 -14.52 -7.69 15.51
CA LYS A 69 -14.96 -6.42 16.10
C LYS A 69 -14.45 -5.20 15.32
N VAL A 70 -13.50 -5.37 14.40
CA VAL A 70 -13.03 -4.27 13.55
C VAL A 70 -14.08 -4.03 12.46
N SER A 71 -14.76 -2.89 12.55
CA SER A 71 -15.72 -2.49 11.52
C SER A 71 -15.02 -2.12 10.22
N THR A 72 -15.75 -2.20 9.11
CA THR A 72 -15.24 -1.76 7.79
C THR A 72 -14.79 -0.30 7.82
N ALA A 73 -15.50 0.56 8.55
CA ALA A 73 -15.12 1.96 8.73
C ALA A 73 -13.79 2.11 9.48
N ALA A 74 -13.59 1.38 10.58
CA ALA A 74 -12.32 1.41 11.32
C ALA A 74 -11.16 0.89 10.47
N ALA A 75 -11.39 -0.19 9.71
CA ALA A 75 -10.39 -0.73 8.79
C ALA A 75 -10.03 0.25 7.67
N PHE A 76 -11.04 0.94 7.10
CA PHE A 76 -10.84 1.97 6.09
C PHE A 76 -10.02 3.15 6.64
N ILE A 77 -10.35 3.64 7.84
CA ILE A 77 -9.61 4.72 8.49
C ILE A 77 -8.16 4.31 8.76
N ALA A 78 -7.91 3.06 9.19
CA ALA A 78 -6.56 2.57 9.43
C ALA A 78 -5.71 2.55 8.14
N GLU A 79 -6.25 2.02 7.05
CA GLU A 79 -5.58 1.99 5.73
C GLU A 79 -5.37 3.40 5.16
N PHE A 80 -6.36 4.29 5.32
CA PHE A 80 -6.26 5.69 4.94
C PHE A 80 -5.13 6.41 5.70
N LEU A 81 -5.14 6.35 7.03
CA LEU A 81 -4.17 7.05 7.88
C LEU A 81 -2.76 6.48 7.71
N GLY A 82 -2.62 5.15 7.66
CA GLY A 82 -1.33 4.51 7.41
C GLY A 82 -0.72 4.93 6.07
N THR A 83 -1.55 5.02 5.01
CA THR A 83 -1.07 5.44 3.69
C THR A 83 -0.76 6.94 3.65
N ALA A 84 -1.56 7.76 4.32
CA ALA A 84 -1.31 9.19 4.44
C ALA A 84 0.04 9.46 5.13
N LEU A 85 0.33 8.78 6.24
CA LEU A 85 1.60 8.87 6.96
C LEU A 85 2.77 8.39 6.09
N LEU A 86 2.60 7.29 5.36
CA LEU A 86 3.62 6.80 4.44
C LEU A 86 3.95 7.85 3.36
N VAL A 87 2.93 8.44 2.72
CA VAL A 87 3.13 9.45 1.68
C VAL A 87 3.73 10.74 2.25
N LEU A 88 3.31 11.17 3.45
CA LEU A 88 3.91 12.30 4.16
C LEU A 88 5.43 12.11 4.32
N VAL A 89 5.88 10.95 4.78
CA VAL A 89 7.32 10.65 4.93
C VAL A 89 8.03 10.62 3.57
N ILE A 90 7.42 10.01 2.56
CA ILE A 90 8.00 9.96 1.20
C ILE A 90 8.21 11.38 0.67
N LEU A 91 7.22 12.26 0.79
CA LEU A 91 7.32 13.64 0.34
C LEU A 91 8.33 14.43 1.17
N ALA A 92 8.28 14.33 2.50
CA ALA A 92 9.18 15.01 3.40
C ALA A 92 10.66 14.69 3.13
N THR A 93 10.95 13.41 2.85
CA THR A 93 12.33 12.95 2.58
C THR A 93 12.78 13.19 1.13
N SER A 94 11.84 13.41 0.20
CA SER A 94 12.14 13.74 -1.21
C SER A 94 12.26 15.24 -1.45
N ASP A 95 11.73 16.05 -0.54
CA ASP A 95 11.69 17.49 -0.66
C ASP A 95 13.08 18.11 -0.47
N LYS A 96 13.51 18.91 -1.44
CA LYS A 96 14.82 19.57 -1.43
C LYS A 96 14.90 20.77 -0.47
N GLY A 97 13.76 21.31 -0.03
CA GLY A 97 13.73 22.37 0.97
C GLY A 97 13.77 21.87 2.41
N ASN A 98 13.58 20.57 2.64
CA ASN A 98 13.85 19.95 3.93
C ASN A 98 15.32 19.57 4.08
N THR A 99 15.72 19.21 5.31
CA THR A 99 17.02 18.57 5.55
C THR A 99 17.18 17.36 4.63
N PRO A 100 18.21 17.31 3.76
CA PRO A 100 18.33 16.26 2.76
C PRO A 100 18.46 14.87 3.40
N ALA A 101 17.54 13.96 3.08
CA ALA A 101 17.67 12.56 3.47
C ALA A 101 18.82 11.85 2.69
N GLY A 102 19.12 12.31 1.48
CA GLY A 102 20.16 11.73 0.62
C GLY A 102 19.99 10.22 0.44
N ASN A 103 21.09 9.48 0.57
CA ASN A 103 21.10 8.02 0.42
C ASN A 103 20.38 7.28 1.56
N THR A 104 20.01 7.95 2.65
CA THR A 104 19.30 7.33 3.79
C THR A 104 17.79 7.27 3.60
N GLN A 105 17.25 7.93 2.56
CA GLN A 105 15.82 7.96 2.30
C GLN A 105 15.14 6.57 2.30
N PRO A 106 15.68 5.52 1.64
CA PRO A 106 15.06 4.20 1.65
C PRO A 106 14.99 3.59 3.06
N LEU A 107 16.01 3.83 3.89
CA LEU A 107 16.03 3.37 5.29
C LEU A 107 14.95 4.08 6.11
N ILE A 108 14.81 5.39 5.95
CA ILE A 108 13.77 6.18 6.65
C ILE A 108 12.38 5.69 6.27
N ILE A 109 12.11 5.52 4.97
CA ILE A 109 10.81 5.00 4.49
C ILE A 109 10.56 3.59 5.05
N GLY A 110 11.57 2.71 5.06
CA GLY A 110 11.47 1.37 5.64
C GLY A 110 11.18 1.37 7.14
N LEU A 111 11.86 2.22 7.92
CA LEU A 111 11.62 2.38 9.35
C LEU A 111 10.23 2.98 9.64
N SER A 112 9.75 3.90 8.80
CA SER A 112 8.39 4.43 8.90
C SER A 112 7.35 3.36 8.59
N LEU A 113 7.55 2.54 7.56
CA LEU A 113 6.69 1.38 7.29
C LEU A 113 6.68 0.40 8.47
N PHE A 114 7.84 0.13 9.07
CA PHE A 114 7.93 -0.69 10.27
C PHE A 114 7.11 -0.09 11.43
N ALA A 115 7.25 1.21 11.70
CA ALA A 115 6.48 1.89 12.74
C ALA A 115 4.97 1.83 12.47
N ILE A 116 4.54 2.13 11.22
CA ILE A 116 3.13 2.06 10.82
C ILE A 116 2.60 0.64 10.98
N GLY A 117 3.35 -0.38 10.57
CA GLY A 117 2.99 -1.78 10.75
C GLY A 117 2.79 -2.17 12.21
N ASN A 118 3.67 -1.71 13.11
CA ASN A 118 3.53 -1.97 14.55
C ASN A 118 2.36 -1.22 15.20
N SER A 119 2.00 -0.03 14.70
CA SER A 119 0.91 0.77 15.28
C SER A 119 -0.48 0.42 14.72
N PHE A 120 -0.58 0.17 13.41
CA PHE A 120 -1.87 -0.02 12.71
C PHE A 120 -2.08 -1.46 12.23
N GLY A 121 -1.02 -2.27 12.15
CA GLY A 121 -1.07 -3.59 11.53
C GLY A 121 -2.01 -4.57 12.20
N TYR A 122 -2.20 -4.46 13.52
CA TYR A 122 -3.17 -5.31 14.24
C TYR A 122 -4.62 -5.08 13.79
N LEU A 123 -4.97 -3.93 13.18
CA LEU A 123 -6.33 -3.71 12.71
C LEU A 123 -6.61 -4.44 11.41
N THR A 124 -5.72 -4.29 10.41
CA THR A 124 -5.99 -4.71 9.03
C THR A 124 -4.89 -5.52 8.35
N GLY A 125 -3.71 -5.64 8.96
CA GLY A 125 -2.52 -6.16 8.30
C GLY A 125 -1.78 -5.14 7.41
N PHE A 126 -2.08 -3.85 7.56
CA PHE A 126 -1.37 -2.69 6.98
C PHE A 126 -1.05 -2.86 5.48
N SER A 127 -2.08 -2.93 4.64
CA SER A 127 -1.85 -3.06 3.18
C SER A 127 -1.11 -1.84 2.63
N LEU A 128 -1.69 -0.65 2.81
CA LEU A 128 -1.19 0.66 2.39
C LEU A 128 -0.90 0.81 0.88
N ASN A 129 -1.14 -0.24 0.10
CA ASN A 129 -0.66 -0.37 -1.27
C ASN A 129 -1.63 -1.26 -2.07
N PRO A 130 -2.36 -0.69 -3.05
CA PRO A 130 -3.33 -1.45 -3.83
C PRO A 130 -2.72 -2.64 -4.60
N ALA A 131 -1.49 -2.52 -5.13
CA ALA A 131 -0.86 -3.62 -5.85
C ALA A 131 -0.41 -4.76 -4.91
N ARG A 132 0.08 -4.40 -3.72
CA ARG A 132 0.53 -5.34 -2.67
C ARG A 132 -0.58 -6.25 -2.16
N ASP A 133 -1.85 -5.89 -2.36
CA ASP A 133 -2.99 -6.65 -1.86
C ASP A 133 -3.87 -7.20 -2.99
N LEU A 134 -4.21 -6.40 -4.02
CA LEU A 134 -5.04 -6.88 -5.12
C LEU A 134 -4.35 -7.96 -5.94
N ALA A 135 -3.04 -7.84 -6.22
CA ALA A 135 -2.35 -8.83 -7.03
C ALA A 135 -2.24 -10.19 -6.32
N PRO A 136 -1.88 -10.26 -5.02
CA PRO A 136 -1.95 -11.51 -4.27
C PRO A 136 -3.38 -12.07 -4.09
N ARG A 137 -4.42 -11.23 -4.06
CA ARG A 137 -5.82 -11.71 -4.10
C ARG A 137 -6.15 -12.42 -5.42
N VAL A 138 -5.74 -11.84 -6.55
CA VAL A 138 -5.90 -12.48 -7.87
C VAL A 138 -5.09 -13.78 -7.93
N PHE A 139 -3.85 -13.77 -7.42
CA PHE A 139 -3.04 -14.99 -7.32
C PHE A 139 -3.74 -16.08 -6.51
N THR A 140 -4.16 -15.80 -5.28
CA THR A 140 -4.81 -16.80 -4.42
C THR A 140 -6.10 -17.36 -5.05
N ALA A 141 -6.87 -16.53 -5.76
CA ALA A 141 -8.04 -16.99 -6.50
C ALA A 141 -7.73 -17.97 -7.64
N LEU A 142 -6.58 -17.82 -8.30
CA LEU A 142 -6.14 -18.71 -9.38
C LEU A 142 -5.42 -19.98 -8.88
N PHE A 143 -4.80 -19.94 -7.69
CA PHE A 143 -3.88 -20.98 -7.22
C PHE A 143 -4.39 -21.81 -6.03
N GLY A 144 -5.70 -21.85 -5.81
CA GLY A 144 -6.33 -22.89 -4.98
C GLY A 144 -7.16 -22.39 -3.79
N TRP A 145 -7.18 -21.09 -3.51
CA TRP A 145 -8.04 -20.52 -2.45
C TRP A 145 -9.41 -20.06 -2.97
N GLY A 146 -9.64 -20.09 -4.28
CA GLY A 146 -10.89 -19.64 -4.88
C GLY A 146 -11.20 -18.17 -4.58
N LEU A 147 -12.48 -17.80 -4.61
CA LEU A 147 -12.90 -16.40 -4.45
C LEU A 147 -12.90 -15.92 -2.98
N ASP A 148 -12.44 -16.74 -2.03
CA ASP A 148 -12.39 -16.38 -0.61
C ASP A 148 -11.56 -15.12 -0.35
N ALA A 149 -10.51 -14.90 -1.14
CA ALA A 149 -9.72 -13.68 -1.10
C ALA A 149 -10.55 -12.41 -1.36
N PHE A 150 -11.68 -12.52 -2.06
CA PHE A 150 -12.54 -11.39 -2.41
C PHE A 150 -13.82 -11.33 -1.56
N THR A 151 -14.34 -12.47 -1.11
CA THR A 151 -15.62 -12.56 -0.39
C THR A 151 -15.46 -12.45 1.13
N ARG A 152 -14.28 -12.78 1.67
CA ARG A 152 -14.03 -12.80 3.11
C ARG A 152 -14.26 -11.45 3.79
N GLN A 153 -14.63 -11.52 5.07
CA GLN A 153 -14.71 -10.36 5.98
C GLN A 153 -15.62 -9.25 5.42
N SER A 154 -16.80 -9.65 4.95
CA SER A 154 -17.80 -8.74 4.35
C SER A 154 -17.28 -8.01 3.11
N TRP A 155 -16.68 -8.77 2.18
CA TRP A 155 -16.15 -8.23 0.92
C TRP A 155 -15.07 -7.17 1.14
N TYR A 156 -14.14 -7.43 2.07
CA TYR A 156 -13.13 -6.43 2.48
C TYR A 156 -12.20 -5.96 1.36
N PHE A 157 -12.05 -6.72 0.26
CA PHE A 157 -11.04 -6.51 -0.78
C PHE A 157 -10.96 -5.10 -1.37
N TRP A 158 -12.06 -4.34 -1.37
CA TRP A 158 -12.09 -2.99 -1.94
C TRP A 158 -11.43 -1.95 -1.02
N VAL A 159 -11.40 -2.19 0.30
CA VAL A 159 -10.82 -1.27 1.29
C VAL A 159 -9.31 -1.03 1.04
N PRO A 160 -8.46 -2.07 0.92
CA PRO A 160 -7.02 -1.90 0.65
C PRO A 160 -6.72 -1.40 -0.78
N ILE A 161 -7.74 -1.13 -1.60
CA ILE A 161 -7.60 -0.47 -2.90
C ILE A 161 -7.95 1.01 -2.74
N VAL A 162 -9.18 1.29 -2.26
CA VAL A 162 -9.74 2.65 -2.24
C VAL A 162 -9.13 3.49 -1.11
N ALA A 163 -9.01 2.93 0.10
CA ALA A 163 -8.51 3.68 1.24
C ALA A 163 -7.05 4.15 1.05
N PRO A 164 -6.12 3.33 0.51
CA PRO A 164 -4.78 3.81 0.21
C PRO A 164 -4.72 4.92 -0.84
N PHE A 165 -5.51 4.87 -1.92
CA PHE A 165 -5.53 5.96 -2.89
C PHE A 165 -5.96 7.29 -2.25
N LEU A 166 -7.04 7.26 -1.46
CA LEU A 166 -7.53 8.45 -0.76
C LEU A 166 -6.56 8.90 0.33
N GLY A 167 -5.95 7.96 1.05
CA GLY A 167 -4.93 8.24 2.06
C GLY A 167 -3.69 8.90 1.47
N ALA A 168 -3.22 8.42 0.32
CA ALA A 168 -2.08 9.01 -0.39
C ALA A 168 -2.38 10.45 -0.85
N ILE A 169 -3.57 10.69 -1.40
CA ILE A 169 -4.02 12.05 -1.77
C ILE A 169 -4.11 12.94 -0.52
N GLY A 170 -4.73 12.45 0.55
CA GLY A 170 -4.87 13.20 1.81
C GLY A 170 -3.53 13.52 2.47
N GLY A 171 -2.59 12.57 2.48
CA GLY A 171 -1.24 12.76 2.99
C GLY A 171 -0.45 13.79 2.17
N ALA A 172 -0.51 13.70 0.84
CA ALA A 172 0.14 14.66 -0.03
C ALA A 172 -0.46 16.07 0.08
N PHE A 173 -1.78 16.17 0.10
CA PHE A 173 -2.49 17.42 0.33
C PHE A 173 -2.08 18.06 1.67
N THR A 174 -2.03 17.27 2.75
CA THR A 174 -1.62 17.74 4.08
C THR A 174 -0.17 18.23 4.06
N TYR A 175 0.73 17.48 3.41
CA TYR A 175 2.12 17.90 3.27
C TYR A 175 2.24 19.24 2.54
N ASP A 176 1.51 19.39 1.44
CA ASP A 176 1.55 20.61 0.63
C ASP A 176 0.99 21.82 1.36
N LEU A 177 -0.10 21.64 2.10
CA LEU A 177 -0.75 22.72 2.83
C LEU A 177 0.09 23.27 3.98
N PHE A 178 0.84 22.41 4.68
CA PHE A 178 1.49 22.78 5.95
C PHE A 178 3.01 22.79 5.92
N VAL A 179 3.66 22.10 4.97
CA VAL A 179 5.11 21.88 4.98
C VAL A 179 5.77 22.31 3.66
N TYR A 180 5.19 21.95 2.51
CA TYR A 180 5.84 22.17 1.23
C TYR A 180 5.93 23.65 0.87
N ALA A 181 7.15 24.18 0.75
CA ALA A 181 7.41 25.56 0.30
C ALA A 181 8.44 25.63 -0.83
N SER A 182 8.87 24.48 -1.35
CA SER A 182 10.09 24.35 -2.15
C SER A 182 9.89 24.46 -3.66
N GLY A 183 8.65 24.57 -4.14
CA GLY A 183 8.35 24.60 -5.57
C GLY A 183 6.86 24.50 -5.88
N PRO A 184 6.50 24.38 -7.17
CA PRO A 184 5.11 24.37 -7.61
C PRO A 184 4.41 23.06 -7.23
N SER A 185 3.17 23.18 -6.78
CA SER A 185 2.23 22.08 -6.60
C SER A 185 0.80 22.57 -6.83
N PRO A 186 -0.22 21.69 -6.82
CA PRO A 186 -1.61 22.12 -6.95
C PRO A 186 -2.07 23.14 -5.89
N LEU A 187 -1.38 23.26 -4.75
CA LEU A 187 -1.71 24.19 -3.67
C LEU A 187 -0.76 25.40 -3.59
N ASN A 188 0.49 25.23 -4.01
CA ASN A 188 1.53 26.23 -3.86
C ASN A 188 2.01 26.66 -5.26
N ASN A 189 1.74 27.92 -5.62
CA ASN A 189 2.15 28.53 -6.91
C ASN A 189 3.44 29.34 -6.75
#